data_AF-A0A151AAE4-F1
#
_entry.id   AF-A0A151AAE4-F1
#
_cell.length_a   1.000
_cell.length_b   1.000
_cell.length_c   1.000
_cell.angle_alpha   90.00
_cell.angle_beta   90.00
_cell.angle_gamma   90.00
#
_symmetry.space_group_name_H-M   'P 1'
#
loop_
_entity.id
_entity.type
_entity.pdbx_description
1 polymer ?
#
loop_
_entity_poly.entity_id
_entity_poly.type
_entity_poly.pdbx_seq_one_letter_code
_entity_poly.pdbx_strand_id
1 'polypeptide(L)'
;MLILGTILSIGLAAVVLAEHTPVFDVISQPLVPVIELLGIPDAEIVAPTTIIGITEMFIPALLVAEADAMARFFIAVLSILQLIFFSAIGPMMMDMFSDVPIRFRDLLLLFVLRTIILVPVIAAMTYLFAVFGVL
;
A
#
# COMPACT_ATOMS: atom_id res chain seq x y z
N MET A 1 17.04 -18.37 -6.33
CA MET A 1 15.85 -19.07 -5.76
C MET A 1 15.44 -18.57 -4.35
N LEU A 2 16.19 -17.67 -3.68
CA LEU A 2 15.85 -17.18 -2.34
C LEU A 2 14.65 -16.21 -2.28
N ILE A 3 14.33 -15.54 -3.39
CA ILE A 3 13.30 -14.47 -3.44
C ILE A 3 11.90 -15.01 -3.12
N LEU A 4 11.54 -16.20 -3.62
CA LEU A 4 10.20 -16.77 -3.42
C LEU A 4 9.89 -17.04 -1.94
N GLY A 5 10.86 -17.59 -1.19
CA GLY A 5 10.68 -17.88 0.23
C GLY A 5 10.43 -16.61 1.05
N THR A 6 11.23 -15.57 0.81
CA THR A 6 11.07 -14.29 1.50
C THR A 6 9.73 -13.63 1.16
N ILE A 7 9.29 -13.70 -0.10
CA ILE A 7 7.98 -13.17 -0.50
C ILE A 7 6.84 -13.87 0.21
N LEU A 8 6.83 -15.20 0.21
CA LEU A 8 5.77 -15.97 0.86
C LEU A 8 5.76 -15.75 2.38
N SER A 9 6.92 -15.73 3.04
CA SER A 9 6.99 -15.53 4.48
C SER A 9 6.55 -14.13 4.92
N ILE A 10 7.02 -13.08 4.26
CA ILE A 10 6.64 -11.70 4.60
C ILE A 10 5.18 -11.44 4.23
N GLY A 11 4.76 -11.90 3.05
CA GLY A 11 3.38 -11.74 2.60
C GLY A 11 2.38 -12.44 3.51
N LEU A 12 2.62 -13.71 3.87
CA LEU A 12 1.76 -14.44 4.80
C LEU A 12 1.70 -13.75 6.17
N ALA A 13 2.84 -13.33 6.72
CA ALA A 13 2.87 -12.63 8.00
C ALA A 13 2.07 -11.32 7.96
N ALA A 14 2.15 -10.57 6.86
CA ALA A 14 1.39 -9.35 6.67
C ALA A 14 -0.12 -9.59 6.58
N VAL A 15 -0.56 -10.60 5.82
CA VAL A 15 -1.98 -10.98 5.76
C VAL A 15 -2.50 -11.40 7.13
N VAL A 16 -1.76 -12.27 7.84
CA VAL A 16 -2.15 -12.71 9.19
C VAL A 16 -2.27 -11.53 10.15
N LEU A 17 -1.34 -10.58 10.09
CA LEU A 17 -1.41 -9.37 10.91
C LEU A 17 -2.59 -8.48 10.50
N ALA A 18 -2.88 -8.33 9.21
CA ALA A 18 -3.99 -7.52 8.71
C ALA A 18 -5.36 -8.10 9.10
N GLU A 19 -5.53 -9.40 8.97
CA GLU A 19 -6.83 -10.08 9.18
C GLU A 19 -7.11 -10.40 10.65
N HIS A 20 -6.07 -10.54 11.48
CA HIS A 20 -6.24 -11.01 12.86
C HIS A 20 -5.81 -9.99 13.93
N THR A 21 -5.28 -8.82 13.56
CA THR A 21 -4.86 -7.80 14.52
C THR A 21 -5.24 -6.39 14.07
N PRO A 22 -5.55 -5.46 15.00
CA PRO A 22 -5.91 -4.09 14.64
C PRO A 22 -4.67 -3.21 14.33
N VAL A 23 -3.51 -3.80 14.07
CA VAL A 23 -2.24 -3.07 13.93
C VAL A 23 -2.32 -2.04 12.80
N PHE A 24 -2.81 -2.45 11.63
CA PHE A 24 -2.92 -1.57 10.47
C PHE A 24 -4.07 -0.56 10.62
N ASP A 25 -5.16 -0.92 11.27
CA ASP A 25 -6.27 0.00 11.55
C ASP A 25 -5.82 1.14 12.45
N VAL A 26 -5.08 0.82 13.52
CA VAL A 26 -4.55 1.82 14.46
C VAL A 26 -3.54 2.75 13.78
N ILE A 27 -2.63 2.20 12.96
CA ILE A 27 -1.61 3.00 12.27
C ILE A 27 -2.24 3.88 11.19
N SER A 28 -3.30 3.41 10.54
CA SER A 28 -3.95 4.10 9.42
C SER A 28 -5.08 5.04 9.83
N GLN A 29 -5.48 5.09 11.11
CA GLN A 29 -6.50 6.02 11.60
C GLN A 29 -6.31 7.47 11.12
N PRO A 30 -5.10 8.06 11.09
CA PRO A 30 -4.92 9.43 10.59
C PRO A 30 -5.24 9.59 9.10
N LEU A 31 -5.24 8.50 8.35
CA LEU A 31 -5.47 8.48 6.90
C LEU A 31 -6.96 8.39 6.55
N VAL A 32 -7.80 7.79 7.41
CA VAL A 32 -9.25 7.69 7.22
C VAL A 32 -9.89 9.04 6.85
N PRO A 33 -9.74 10.12 7.65
CA PRO A 33 -10.37 11.40 7.31
C PRO A 33 -9.78 12.04 6.04
N VAL A 34 -8.55 11.69 5.65
CA VAL A 34 -7.95 12.15 4.40
C VAL A 34 -8.62 11.47 3.21
N ILE A 35 -8.84 10.15 3.30
CA ILE A 35 -9.52 9.38 2.24
C ILE A 35 -10.99 9.79 2.12
N GLU A 36 -11.68 10.03 3.25
CA GLU A 36 -13.05 10.56 3.27
C GLU A 36 -13.13 11.97 2.64
N LEU A 37 -12.16 12.85 2.95
CA LEU A 37 -12.11 14.19 2.35
C LEU A 37 -11.87 14.12 0.83
N LEU A 38 -11.11 13.13 0.38
CA LEU A 38 -10.92 12.81 -1.03
C LEU A 38 -12.13 12.09 -1.64
N GLY A 39 -13.19 11.85 -0.86
CA GLY A 39 -14.45 11.22 -1.28
C GLY A 39 -14.29 9.87 -1.97
N ILE A 40 -13.25 9.13 -1.60
CA ILE A 40 -13.07 7.74 -2.02
C ILE A 40 -13.97 6.87 -1.11
N PRO A 41 -14.79 5.97 -1.68
CA PRO A 41 -15.65 5.07 -0.90
C PRO A 41 -14.83 4.10 -0.03
N ASP A 42 -15.49 3.48 0.95
CA ASP A 42 -14.91 2.45 1.83
C ASP A 42 -13.63 2.92 2.56
N ALA A 43 -13.60 4.18 3.00
CA ALA A 43 -12.42 4.81 3.60
C ALA A 43 -11.82 4.03 4.78
N GLU A 44 -12.66 3.38 5.59
CA GLU A 44 -12.24 2.54 6.71
C GLU A 44 -11.44 1.30 6.28
N ILE A 45 -11.66 0.79 5.07
CA ILE A 45 -10.91 -0.34 4.50
C ILE A 45 -9.72 0.17 3.66
N VAL A 46 -9.91 1.27 2.93
CA VAL A 46 -8.87 1.86 2.06
C VAL A 46 -7.69 2.40 2.87
N ALA A 47 -7.95 3.01 4.03
CA ALA A 47 -6.91 3.57 4.88
C ALA A 47 -5.87 2.53 5.37
N PRO A 48 -6.25 1.43 6.06
CA PRO A 48 -5.30 0.39 6.48
C PRO A 48 -4.62 -0.25 5.27
N THR A 49 -5.39 -0.49 4.21
CA THR A 49 -4.88 -1.10 2.98
C THR A 49 -3.76 -0.29 2.31
N THR A 50 -3.85 1.04 2.37
CA THR A 50 -2.80 1.94 1.85
C THR A 50 -1.46 1.75 2.56
N ILE A 51 -1.48 1.43 3.86
CA ILE A 51 -0.26 1.21 4.66
C ILE A 51 0.26 -0.21 4.45
N ILE A 52 -0.63 -1.20 4.36
CA ILE A 52 -0.28 -2.61 4.15
C ILE A 52 0.56 -2.81 2.88
N GLY A 53 0.40 -1.94 1.87
CA GLY A 53 1.21 -1.96 0.64
C GLY A 53 2.73 -1.93 0.84
N ILE A 54 3.22 -1.47 2.01
CA ILE A 54 4.65 -1.52 2.33
C ILE A 54 5.18 -2.94 2.57
N THR A 55 4.29 -3.88 2.89
CA THR A 55 4.66 -5.28 3.12
C THR A 55 4.78 -6.02 1.78
N GLU A 56 3.81 -5.81 0.88
CA GLU A 56 3.66 -6.48 -0.39
C GLU A 56 2.66 -5.69 -1.28
N MET A 57 2.86 -5.66 -2.60
CA MET A 57 2.10 -4.81 -3.54
C MET A 57 0.73 -5.37 -3.98
N PHE A 58 0.53 -6.69 -3.91
CA PHE A 58 -0.68 -7.42 -4.29
C PHE A 58 -1.65 -7.64 -3.13
N ILE A 59 -1.17 -7.76 -1.88
CA ILE A 59 -2.04 -7.87 -0.69
C ILE A 59 -3.11 -6.77 -0.66
N PRO A 60 -2.78 -5.49 -0.93
CA PRO A 60 -3.77 -4.42 -0.90
C PRO A 60 -4.97 -4.67 -1.80
N ALA A 61 -4.74 -5.15 -3.03
CA ALA A 61 -5.80 -5.44 -3.98
C ALA A 61 -6.71 -6.59 -3.52
N LEU A 62 -6.17 -7.52 -2.72
CA LEU A 62 -6.93 -8.63 -2.16
C LEU A 62 -7.87 -8.15 -1.03
N LEU A 63 -7.42 -7.21 -0.20
CA LEU A 63 -8.19 -6.68 0.93
C LEU A 63 -9.37 -5.79 0.50
N VAL A 64 -9.28 -5.13 -0.65
CA VAL A 64 -10.38 -4.32 -1.21
C VAL A 64 -11.19 -5.05 -2.27
N ALA A 65 -11.02 -6.35 -2.47
CA ALA A 65 -11.64 -7.08 -3.58
C ALA A 65 -13.17 -6.93 -3.66
N GLU A 66 -13.82 -6.78 -2.50
CA GLU A 66 -15.28 -6.60 -2.36
C GLU A 66 -15.72 -5.14 -2.18
N ALA A 67 -14.79 -4.20 -2.15
CA ALA A 67 -15.07 -2.76 -2.03
C ALA A 67 -15.60 -2.17 -3.35
N ASP A 68 -16.05 -0.92 -3.28
CA ASP A 68 -16.49 -0.16 -4.45
C ASP A 68 -15.42 -0.12 -5.57
N ALA A 69 -15.86 0.00 -6.83
CA ALA A 69 -14.97 0.04 -7.98
C ALA A 69 -13.94 1.19 -7.89
N MET A 70 -14.33 2.35 -7.37
CA MET A 70 -13.43 3.48 -7.17
C MET A 70 -12.36 3.18 -6.11
N ALA A 71 -12.74 2.55 -5.00
CA ALA A 71 -11.82 2.14 -3.94
C ALA A 71 -10.82 1.08 -4.44
N ARG A 72 -11.31 0.08 -5.18
CA ARG A 72 -10.50 -0.95 -5.82
C ARG A 72 -9.48 -0.38 -6.79
N PHE A 73 -9.90 0.52 -7.67
CA PHE A 73 -9.01 1.19 -8.60
C PHE A 73 -7.95 2.02 -7.86
N PHE A 74 -8.38 2.83 -6.89
CA PHE A 74 -7.49 3.69 -6.11
C PHE A 74 -6.36 2.87 -5.45
N ILE A 75 -6.72 1.79 -4.74
CA ILE A 75 -5.74 0.94 -4.06
C ILE A 75 -4.87 0.17 -5.05
N ALA A 76 -5.45 -0.42 -6.10
CA ALA A 76 -4.68 -1.20 -7.07
C ALA A 76 -3.60 -0.37 -7.77
N VAL A 77 -3.89 0.90 -8.07
CA VAL A 77 -2.91 1.83 -8.65
C VAL A 77 -1.90 2.27 -7.59
N LEU A 78 -2.36 2.63 -6.38
CA LEU A 78 -1.49 3.13 -5.33
C LEU A 78 -0.45 2.11 -4.88
N SER A 79 -0.86 0.85 -4.64
CA SER A 79 0.04 -0.19 -4.14
C SER A 79 1.18 -0.52 -5.09
N ILE A 80 0.92 -0.47 -6.41
CA ILE A 80 1.94 -0.70 -7.43
C ILE A 80 2.87 0.52 -7.54
N LEU A 81 2.33 1.74 -7.52
CA LEU A 81 3.11 2.97 -7.73
C LEU A 81 3.98 3.37 -6.53
N GLN A 82 3.65 2.93 -5.31
CA GLN A 82 4.53 3.14 -4.15
C GLN A 82 5.91 2.50 -4.38
N LEU A 83 5.98 1.38 -5.11
CA LEU A 83 7.18 0.62 -5.50
C LEU A 83 8.09 0.22 -4.33
N ILE A 84 7.66 0.41 -3.07
CA ILE A 84 8.44 0.10 -1.87
C ILE A 84 7.71 -0.97 -1.10
N PHE A 85 8.23 -2.20 -1.17
CA PHE A 85 7.66 -3.36 -0.50
C PHE A 85 8.76 -4.27 0.05
N PHE A 86 8.64 -4.67 1.31
CA PHE A 86 9.71 -5.33 2.04
C PHE A 86 10.02 -6.74 1.53
N SER A 87 9.06 -7.41 0.91
CA SER A 87 9.23 -8.76 0.40
C SER A 87 10.29 -8.91 -0.68
N ALA A 88 10.58 -7.87 -1.47
CA ALA A 88 11.69 -7.86 -2.43
C ALA A 88 12.83 -6.91 -2.05
N ILE A 89 12.53 -5.74 -1.48
CA ILE A 89 13.55 -4.72 -1.22
C ILE A 89 14.38 -5.06 0.02
N GLY A 90 13.81 -5.76 1.01
CA GLY A 90 14.51 -6.12 2.25
C GLY A 90 15.83 -6.87 2.01
N PRO A 91 15.84 -7.99 1.28
CA PRO A 91 17.06 -8.72 0.93
C PRO A 91 18.03 -7.87 0.09
N MET A 92 17.54 -7.16 -0.93
CA MET A 92 18.37 -6.30 -1.77
C MET A 92 19.10 -5.23 -0.96
N MET A 93 18.45 -4.67 0.07
CA MET A 93 19.05 -3.68 0.95
C MET A 93 20.20 -4.24 1.78
N MET A 94 20.12 -5.51 2.19
CA MET A 94 21.21 -6.17 2.91
C MET A 94 22.37 -6.51 1.99
N ASP A 95 22.07 -6.96 0.77
CA ASP A 95 23.08 -7.38 -0.22
C ASP A 95 23.80 -6.19 -0.87
N MET A 96 23.08 -5.09 -1.16
CA MET A 96 23.63 -3.89 -1.82
C MET A 96 24.04 -2.78 -0.84
N PHE A 97 24.11 -3.07 0.47
CA PHE A 97 24.42 -2.08 1.49
C PHE A 97 25.77 -1.38 1.29
N SER A 98 26.74 -2.06 0.68
CA SER A 98 28.07 -1.51 0.36
C SER A 98 28.04 -0.47 -0.77
N ASP A 99 27.08 -0.58 -1.70
CA ASP A 99 27.00 0.25 -2.90
C ASP A 99 25.98 1.38 -2.75
N VAL A 100 24.88 1.10 -2.05
CA VAL A 100 23.80 2.06 -1.79
C VAL A 100 23.36 1.93 -0.32
N PRO A 101 23.88 2.77 0.59
CA PRO A 101 23.64 2.64 2.04
C PRO A 101 22.26 3.20 2.44
N ILE A 102 21.19 2.64 1.87
CA ILE A 102 19.81 2.93 2.26
C ILE A 102 19.55 2.22 3.59
N ARG A 103 19.00 2.92 4.57
CA ARG A 103 18.57 2.33 5.85
C ARG A 103 17.07 2.04 5.82
N PHE A 104 16.61 1.18 6.72
CA PHE A 104 15.18 0.85 6.86
C PHE A 104 14.30 2.10 7.04
N ARG A 105 14.77 3.06 7.84
CA ARG A 105 14.10 4.35 8.04
C ARG A 105 13.97 5.17 6.75
N ASP A 106 14.92 5.05 5.83
CA ASP A 106 14.91 5.79 4.57
C ASP A 106 13.84 5.19 3.64
N LEU A 107 13.67 3.87 3.65
CA LEU A 107 12.54 3.21 2.96
C LEU A 107 11.18 3.62 3.53
N LEU A 108 11.05 3.67 4.86
CA LEU A 108 9.82 4.15 5.50
C LEU A 108 9.51 5.60 5.09
N LEU A 109 10.50 6.48 5.13
CA LEU A 109 10.34 7.88 4.72
C LEU A 109 9.97 8.00 3.23
N LEU A 110 10.63 7.25 2.36
CA LEU A 110 10.31 7.24 0.93
C LEU A 110 8.91 6.69 0.66
N PHE A 111 8.48 5.66 1.39
CA PHE A 111 7.13 5.12 1.29
C PHE A 111 6.11 6.18 1.68
N VAL A 112 6.28 6.83 2.84
CA VAL A 112 5.37 7.88 3.30
C VAL A 112 5.33 9.06 2.32
N LEU A 113 6.50 9.53 1.86
CA LEU A 113 6.59 10.62 0.89
C LEU A 113 5.88 10.27 -0.42
N ARG A 114 6.11 9.05 -0.95
CA ARG A 114 5.43 8.58 -2.16
C ARG A 114 3.94 8.46 -1.96
N THR A 115 3.47 7.93 -0.83
CA THR A 115 2.05 7.87 -0.50
C THR A 115 1.44 9.26 -0.49
N ILE A 116 2.05 10.22 0.20
CA ILE A 116 1.54 11.61 0.28
C ILE A 116 1.41 12.25 -1.11
N ILE A 117 2.37 12.00 -2.01
CA ILE A 117 2.33 12.55 -3.37
C ILE A 117 1.32 11.80 -4.25
N LEU A 118 1.27 10.48 -4.15
CA LEU A 118 0.46 9.63 -5.02
C LEU A 118 -1.02 9.66 -4.66
N VAL A 119 -1.38 9.69 -3.38
CA VAL A 119 -2.77 9.72 -2.91
C VAL A 119 -3.61 10.80 -3.62
N PRO A 120 -3.23 12.10 -3.66
CA PRO A 120 -4.03 13.11 -4.34
C PRO A 120 -4.04 12.95 -5.86
N VAL A 121 -2.93 12.51 -6.46
CA VAL A 121 -2.84 12.28 -7.92
C VAL A 121 -3.77 11.14 -8.34
N ILE A 122 -3.75 10.04 -7.59
CA ILE A 122 -4.57 8.87 -7.88
C ILE A 122 -6.03 9.17 -7.57
N ALA A 123 -6.35 9.88 -6.49
CA ALA A 123 -7.73 10.29 -6.22
C ALA A 123 -8.32 11.12 -7.38
N ALA A 124 -7.55 12.07 -7.93
CA ALA A 124 -7.97 12.82 -9.11
C ALA A 124 -8.18 11.91 -10.34
N MET A 125 -7.31 10.93 -10.56
CA MET A 125 -7.48 9.93 -11.62
C MET A 125 -8.71 9.04 -11.39
N THR A 126 -8.97 8.61 -10.16
CA THR A 126 -10.15 7.79 -9.81
C THR A 126 -11.43 8.54 -10.16
N TYR A 127 -11.53 9.82 -9.80
CA TYR A 127 -12.68 10.64 -10.21
C TYR A 127 -12.78 10.83 -11.71
N LEU A 128 -11.65 11.06 -12.39
CA LEU A 128 -11.63 11.20 -13.84
C LEU A 128 -12.22 9.96 -14.51
N PHE A 129 -11.78 8.76 -14.12
CA PHE A 129 -12.28 7.51 -14.69
C PHE A 129 -13.74 7.18 -14.29
N ALA A 130 -14.15 7.53 -13.08
CA ALA A 130 -15.54 7.43 -12.65
C ALA A 130 -16.47 8.33 -13.49
N VAL A 131 -16.07 9.56 -13.80
CA VAL A 131 -16.83 10.48 -14.67
C VAL A 131 -16.95 9.94 -16.10
N PHE A 132 -15.95 9.22 -16.59
CA PHE A 132 -16.03 8.53 -17.89
C PHE A 132 -16.84 7.22 -17.86
N GLY A 133 -17.37 6.81 -16.71
CA GLY A 133 -18.15 5.58 -16.55
C GLY A 133 -17.32 4.30 -16.70
N VAL A 134 -16.01 4.39 -16.49
CA VAL A 134 -15.08 3.23 -16.54
C VAL A 134 -15.04 2.49 -15.20
N LEU A 135 -15.33 3.21 -14.10
CA LEU A 135 -15.43 2.72 -12.72
C LEU A 135 -16.86 2.93 -12.24
#